data_AF-A0A3Q4ALY2-F1
#
_entry.id   AF-A0A3Q4ALY2-F1
#
_cell.length_a   1.000
_cell.length_b   1.000
_cell.length_c   1.000
_cell.angle_alpha   90.00
_cell.angle_beta   90.00
_cell.angle_gamma   90.00
#
_symmetry.space_group_name_H-M   'P 1'
#
loop_
_entity.id
_entity.type
_entity.pdbx_description
1 polymer ?
#
loop_
_entity_poly.entity_id
_entity_poly.type
_entity_poly.pdbx_seq_one_letter_code
_entity_poly.pdbx_strand_id
1 'polypeptide(L)'
;YMCHFSIAVILCLFLMGSRLHLYGDNVTLPCLYDFQTHSVLGFCWGRGNVPMSKCSNTILSSVEGSVWFKESSHYQLLGRVTDGDVSLTIMNAQRSDAGVYGCRVEIPGWFNDYKTNIHLILEEGIA
;
A
#
# COMPACT_ATOMS: atom_id res chain seq x y z
N TYR A 1 -36.91 -17.59 -0.15
CA TYR A 1 -35.75 -17.73 0.75
C TYR A 1 -34.59 -16.94 0.18
N MET A 2 -34.59 -15.62 0.33
CA MET A 2 -33.43 -14.80 0.01
C MET A 2 -33.03 -14.09 1.30
N CYS A 3 -31.81 -14.37 1.77
CA CYS A 3 -31.26 -13.89 3.02
C CYS A 3 -31.29 -12.37 3.07
N HIS A 4 -32.18 -11.82 3.90
CA HIS A 4 -32.08 -10.45 4.38
C HIS A 4 -30.91 -10.43 5.36
N PHE A 5 -29.69 -10.21 4.88
CA PHE A 5 -28.57 -9.92 5.79
C PHE A 5 -28.94 -8.67 6.56
N SER A 6 -29.17 -8.80 7.88
CA SER A 6 -29.49 -7.66 8.73
C SER A 6 -28.46 -6.56 8.53
N ILE A 7 -28.90 -5.31 8.42
CA ILE A 7 -28.03 -4.13 8.27
C ILE A 7 -26.93 -4.13 9.35
N ALA A 8 -27.24 -4.60 10.55
CA ALA A 8 -26.29 -4.80 11.65
C ALA A 8 -25.14 -5.77 11.31
N VAL A 9 -25.41 -6.87 10.59
CA VAL A 9 -24.39 -7.85 10.18
C VAL A 9 -23.47 -7.25 9.12
N ILE A 10 -24.05 -6.54 8.15
CA ILE A 10 -23.29 -5.84 7.10
C ILE A 10 -22.38 -4.78 7.74
N LEU A 11 -22.92 -3.94 8.63
CA LEU A 11 -22.15 -2.95 9.41
C LEU A 11 -21.05 -3.62 10.24
N CYS A 12 -21.34 -4.73 10.89
CA CYS A 12 -20.35 -5.44 11.71
C CYS A 12 -19.20 -6.00 10.86
N LEU A 13 -19.48 -6.54 9.67
CA LEU A 13 -18.46 -7.00 8.73
C LEU A 13 -17.60 -5.83 8.22
N PHE A 14 -18.20 -4.67 7.95
CA PHE A 14 -17.46 -3.46 7.58
C PHE A 14 -16.58 -2.95 8.73
N LEU A 15 -17.09 -2.87 9.95
CA LEU A 15 -16.34 -2.44 11.14
C LEU A 15 -15.21 -3.40 11.50
N MET A 16 -15.40 -4.71 11.32
CA MET A 16 -14.35 -5.72 11.49
C MET A 16 -13.26 -5.64 10.41
N GLY A 17 -13.57 -5.07 9.24
CA GLY A 17 -12.62 -4.89 8.14
C GLY A 17 -11.83 -3.58 8.18
N SER A 18 -12.40 -2.50 8.75
CA SER A 18 -11.74 -1.21 8.88
C SER A 18 -10.81 -1.19 10.10
N ARG A 19 -9.51 -1.42 9.89
CA ARG A 19 -8.50 -1.18 10.93
C ARG A 19 -8.32 0.31 11.12
N LEU A 20 -8.64 0.80 12.31
CA LEU A 20 -8.20 2.11 12.76
C LEU A 20 -6.69 2.05 13.00
N HIS A 21 -5.96 3.02 12.46
CA HIS A 21 -4.53 3.18 12.72
C HIS A 21 -4.31 4.44 13.54
N LEU A 22 -3.44 4.34 14.54
CA LEU A 22 -3.11 5.41 15.47
C LEU A 22 -1.70 5.94 15.20
N TYR A 23 -1.41 7.15 15.69
CA TYR A 23 -0.04 7.63 15.72
C TYR A 23 0.85 6.68 16.54
N GLY A 24 2.04 6.41 16.01
CA GLY A 24 3.00 5.46 16.56
C GLY A 24 2.85 4.02 16.05
N ASP A 25 1.76 3.70 15.34
CA ASP A 25 1.57 2.36 14.77
C ASP A 25 2.58 2.07 13.64
N ASN A 26 2.90 0.79 13.47
CA ASN A 26 3.51 0.32 12.23
C ASN A 26 2.39 -0.04 11.26
N VAL A 27 2.20 0.77 10.22
CA VAL A 27 1.09 0.60 9.27
C VAL A 27 1.59 0.00 7.97
N THR A 28 0.99 -1.10 7.52
CA THR A 28 1.29 -1.72 6.23
C THR A 28 0.23 -1.37 5.20
N LEU A 29 0.64 -0.70 4.13
CA LEU A 29 -0.16 -0.38 2.96
C LEU A 29 -0.02 -1.52 1.93
N PRO A 30 -1.09 -2.27 1.62
CA PRO A 30 -0.99 -3.46 0.80
C PRO A 30 -0.68 -3.13 -0.67
N CYS A 31 0.29 -3.83 -1.25
CA CYS A 31 0.49 -3.85 -2.69
C CYS A 31 1.02 -5.22 -3.10
N LEU A 32 0.10 -6.05 -3.58
CA LEU A 32 0.35 -7.42 -4.02
C LEU A 32 0.12 -7.50 -5.53
N TYR A 33 1.02 -8.16 -6.25
CA TYR A 33 0.86 -8.42 -7.68
C TYR A 33 1.10 -9.90 -8.00
N ASP A 34 0.61 -10.36 -9.15
CA ASP A 34 0.74 -11.74 -9.58
C ASP A 34 2.18 -12.05 -10.03
N PHE A 35 3.02 -12.40 -9.06
CA PHE A 35 4.38 -12.84 -9.29
C PHE A 35 4.46 -14.10 -10.18
N GLN A 36 3.49 -15.01 -10.11
CA GLN A 36 3.55 -16.27 -10.88
C GLN A 36 3.49 -15.99 -12.38
N THR A 37 2.70 -14.99 -12.80
CA THR A 37 2.64 -14.57 -14.20
C THR A 37 3.79 -13.66 -14.64
N HIS A 38 4.32 -12.83 -13.73
CA HIS A 38 5.17 -11.70 -14.12
C HIS A 38 6.62 -11.76 -13.63
N SER A 39 6.97 -12.70 -12.75
CA SER A 39 8.26 -12.77 -12.05
C SER A 39 8.58 -11.48 -11.25
N VAL A 40 9.83 -11.30 -10.81
CA VAL A 40 10.23 -10.11 -10.04
C VAL A 40 10.23 -8.88 -10.95
N LEU A 41 9.52 -7.84 -10.56
CA LEU A 41 9.42 -6.58 -11.32
C LEU A 41 9.93 -5.37 -10.53
N GLY A 42 10.26 -4.31 -11.26
CA GLY A 42 10.47 -2.98 -10.67
C GLY A 42 9.16 -2.41 -10.13
N PHE A 43 9.23 -1.61 -9.06
CA PHE A 43 8.07 -0.97 -8.48
C PHE A 43 8.45 0.34 -7.80
N CYS A 44 7.47 1.19 -7.55
CA CYS A 44 7.64 2.39 -6.74
C CYS A 44 6.45 2.63 -5.82
N TRP A 45 6.74 3.35 -4.73
CA TRP A 45 5.76 4.00 -3.88
C TRP A 45 5.98 5.50 -3.91
N GLY A 46 4.89 6.25 -3.85
CA GLY A 46 4.91 7.70 -3.83
C GLY A 46 3.76 8.31 -3.03
N ARG A 47 3.93 9.57 -2.61
CA ARG A 47 2.87 10.35 -1.97
C ARG A 47 1.96 10.98 -3.04
N GLY A 48 0.67 10.65 -2.97
CA GLY A 48 -0.37 11.04 -3.93
C GLY A 48 -0.76 9.92 -4.89
N ASN A 49 -1.74 10.21 -5.77
CA ASN A 49 -2.20 9.24 -6.75
C ASN A 49 -1.13 8.89 -7.78
N VAL A 50 -1.12 7.65 -8.28
CA VAL A 50 -0.19 7.19 -9.32
C VAL A 50 -0.60 7.74 -10.71
N PRO A 51 0.24 8.58 -11.36
CA PRO A 51 0.01 9.03 -12.73
C PRO A 51 0.26 7.92 -13.77
N MET A 52 0.19 8.27 -15.06
CA MET A 52 0.24 7.27 -16.13
C MET A 52 1.57 6.52 -16.22
N SER A 53 2.70 7.15 -15.89
CA SER A 53 4.04 6.59 -16.18
C SER A 53 4.99 6.49 -15.00
N LYS A 54 4.67 7.02 -13.82
CA LYS A 54 5.56 7.03 -12.65
C LYS A 54 4.77 7.13 -11.34
N CYS A 55 5.44 7.05 -10.20
CA CYS A 55 4.87 7.47 -8.93
C CYS A 55 4.94 8.99 -8.76
N SER A 56 3.95 9.57 -8.08
CA SER A 56 3.98 10.97 -7.63
C SER A 56 4.81 11.08 -6.37
N ASN A 57 5.69 12.08 -6.26
CA ASN A 57 6.52 12.31 -5.05
C ASN A 57 7.10 11.00 -4.49
N THR A 58 7.94 10.35 -5.29
CA THR A 58 8.48 9.01 -4.99
C THR A 58 9.17 9.01 -3.64
N ILE A 59 8.80 8.05 -2.79
CA ILE A 59 9.38 7.84 -1.45
C ILE A 59 10.18 6.53 -1.38
N LEU A 60 9.90 5.60 -2.29
CA LEU A 60 10.61 4.34 -2.43
C LEU A 60 10.53 3.88 -3.87
N SER A 61 11.64 3.38 -4.42
CA SER A 61 11.62 2.74 -5.74
C SER A 61 12.64 1.61 -5.84
N SER A 62 12.30 0.62 -6.65
CA SER A 62 13.11 -0.55 -6.94
C SER A 62 13.38 -0.69 -8.44
N VAL A 63 14.45 -1.40 -8.76
CA VAL A 63 14.79 -1.87 -10.11
C VAL A 63 15.01 -3.37 -9.98
N GLU A 64 14.33 -4.15 -10.80
CA GLU A 64 14.40 -5.63 -10.75
C GLU A 64 14.15 -6.18 -9.33
N GLY A 65 13.19 -5.58 -8.62
CA GLY A 65 12.84 -5.93 -7.24
C GLY A 65 13.80 -5.45 -6.15
N SER A 66 14.99 -4.95 -6.50
CA SER A 66 15.96 -4.42 -5.56
C SER A 66 15.71 -2.93 -5.30
N VAL A 67 15.52 -2.56 -4.03
CA VAL A 67 15.32 -1.15 -3.65
C VAL A 67 16.59 -0.36 -3.93
N TRP A 68 16.50 0.67 -4.78
CA TRP A 68 17.62 1.55 -5.13
C TRP A 68 17.48 2.95 -4.53
N PHE A 69 16.25 3.37 -4.21
CA PHE A 69 15.97 4.65 -3.57
C PHE A 69 14.94 4.49 -2.46
N LYS A 70 15.18 5.21 -1.36
CA LYS A 70 14.29 5.27 -0.21
C LYS A 70 14.49 6.60 0.52
N GLU A 71 13.43 7.37 0.65
CA GLU A 71 13.46 8.71 1.21
C GLU A 71 13.78 8.70 2.72
N SER A 72 13.26 7.71 3.45
CA SER A 72 13.41 7.61 4.90
C SER A 72 13.52 6.16 5.37
N SER A 73 14.23 5.93 6.47
CA SER A 73 14.42 4.61 7.06
C SER A 73 13.12 4.01 7.63
N HIS A 74 12.14 4.84 7.98
CA HIS A 74 10.85 4.37 8.50
C HIS A 74 9.95 3.73 7.43
N TYR A 75 10.25 3.95 6.14
CA TYR A 75 9.62 3.21 5.05
C TYR A 75 10.34 1.86 4.91
N GLN A 76 9.60 0.77 4.98
CA GLN A 76 10.15 -0.59 4.93
C GLN A 76 9.30 -1.49 4.04
N LEU A 77 9.97 -2.46 3.41
CA LEU A 77 9.30 -3.58 2.74
C LEU A 77 9.52 -4.80 3.62
N LEU A 78 8.50 -5.18 4.37
CA LEU A 78 8.56 -6.36 5.26
C LEU A 78 8.03 -7.62 4.56
N GLY A 79 7.27 -7.46 3.48
CA GLY A 79 6.83 -8.54 2.60
C GLY A 79 7.97 -9.11 1.77
N ARG A 80 7.74 -10.27 1.16
CA ARG A 80 8.69 -10.90 0.25
C ARG A 80 8.40 -10.46 -1.18
N VAL A 81 9.32 -9.67 -1.74
CA VAL A 81 9.27 -9.24 -3.15
C VAL A 81 9.24 -10.44 -4.11
N THR A 82 9.93 -11.53 -3.77
CA THR A 82 9.93 -12.78 -4.55
C THR A 82 8.60 -13.53 -4.55
N ASP A 83 7.64 -13.11 -3.73
CA ASP A 83 6.30 -13.69 -3.65
C ASP A 83 5.25 -12.68 -4.18
N GLY A 84 5.69 -11.58 -4.78
CA GLY A 84 4.83 -10.51 -5.30
C GLY A 84 4.33 -9.52 -4.24
N ASP A 85 4.86 -9.58 -3.02
CA ASP A 85 4.50 -8.67 -1.94
C ASP A 85 5.47 -7.49 -1.85
N VAL A 86 5.00 -6.36 -2.37
CA VAL A 86 5.71 -5.07 -2.37
C VAL A 86 5.01 -4.05 -1.47
N SER A 87 4.28 -4.54 -0.46
CA SER A 87 3.56 -3.71 0.51
C SER A 87 4.51 -2.80 1.29
N LEU A 88 4.12 -1.54 1.46
CA LEU A 88 4.89 -0.54 2.18
C LEU A 88 4.49 -0.54 3.64
N THR A 89 5.44 -0.80 4.54
CA THR A 89 5.26 -0.56 5.97
C THR A 89 5.85 0.79 6.35
N ILE A 90 5.03 1.65 6.95
CA ILE A 90 5.42 2.93 7.57
C ILE A 90 5.60 2.65 9.06
N MET A 91 6.84 2.73 9.52
CA MET A 91 7.19 2.49 10.92
C MET A 91 6.93 3.73 11.77
N ASN A 92 6.35 3.55 12.96
CA ASN A 92 6.05 4.63 13.90
C ASN A 92 5.34 5.81 13.22
N ALA A 93 4.17 5.51 12.64
CA ALA A 93 3.42 6.43 11.79
C ALA A 93 3.10 7.74 12.52
N GLN A 94 3.33 8.86 11.84
CA GLN A 94 3.13 10.20 12.38
C GLN A 94 1.95 10.87 11.69
N ARG A 95 1.45 11.96 12.29
CA ARG A 95 0.38 12.77 11.69
C ARG A 95 0.68 13.20 10.25
N SER A 96 1.93 13.50 9.94
CA SER A 96 2.38 13.89 8.59
C SER A 96 2.30 12.75 7.56
N ASP A 97 2.23 11.49 8.00
CA ASP A 97 2.13 10.33 7.12
C ASP A 97 0.69 10.14 6.63
N ALA A 98 -0.31 10.71 7.30
CA ALA A 98 -1.69 10.68 6.81
C ALA A 98 -1.79 11.25 5.38
N GLY A 99 -2.65 10.67 4.56
CA GLY A 99 -2.86 11.06 3.17
C GLY A 99 -2.79 9.90 2.18
N VAL A 100 -2.77 10.24 0.89
CA VAL A 100 -2.81 9.26 -0.20
C VAL A 100 -1.41 8.75 -0.52
N TYR A 101 -1.30 7.43 -0.70
CA TYR A 101 -0.12 6.75 -1.22
C TYR A 101 -0.47 6.01 -2.49
N GLY A 102 0.45 6.00 -3.44
CA GLY A 102 0.33 5.27 -4.69
C GLY A 102 1.41 4.21 -4.81
N CYS A 103 1.03 2.98 -5.12
CA CYS A 103 1.93 1.90 -5.51
C CYS A 103 1.83 1.65 -7.02
N ARG A 104 2.97 1.50 -7.69
CA ARG A 104 3.07 1.12 -9.10
C ARG A 104 4.04 -0.03 -9.27
N VAL A 105 3.64 -1.09 -9.96
CA VAL A 105 4.52 -2.19 -10.40
C VAL A 105 4.65 -2.13 -11.92
N GLU A 106 5.88 -2.17 -12.42
CA GLU A 106 6.23 -1.98 -13.82
C GLU A 106 6.06 -3.27 -14.60
N ILE A 107 4.85 -3.51 -15.12
CA ILE A 107 4.57 -4.71 -15.91
C ILE A 107 5.04 -4.45 -17.36
N PRO A 108 5.81 -5.35 -18.00
CA PRO A 108 6.30 -5.12 -19.36
C PRO A 108 5.17 -4.97 -20.38
N GLY A 109 5.05 -3.79 -21.01
CA GLY A 109 4.02 -3.50 -22.00
C GLY A 109 3.60 -2.03 -21.98
N TRP A 110 2.64 -1.67 -22.84
CA TRP A 110 2.07 -0.32 -22.84
C TRP A 110 0.87 -0.28 -21.91
N PHE A 111 0.92 0.59 -20.89
CA PHE A 111 -0.20 0.89 -19.99
C PHE A 111 -0.71 -0.29 -19.14
N ASN A 112 0.09 -1.32 -18.94
CA ASN A 112 -0.28 -2.52 -18.18
C ASN A 112 0.27 -2.54 -16.76
N ASP A 113 0.98 -1.50 -16.33
CA ASP A 113 1.44 -1.36 -14.95
C ASP A 113 0.30 -1.62 -13.96
N TYR A 114 0.56 -2.45 -12.96
CA TYR A 114 -0.34 -2.57 -11.82
C TYR A 114 -0.23 -1.31 -10.96
N LYS A 115 -1.36 -0.71 -10.62
CA LYS A 115 -1.43 0.55 -9.84
C LYS A 115 -2.52 0.45 -8.80
N THR A 116 -2.21 0.87 -7.57
CA THR A 116 -3.20 1.03 -6.51
C THR A 116 -2.95 2.31 -5.74
N ASN A 117 -4.03 2.95 -5.28
CA ASN A 117 -3.98 4.15 -4.45
C ASN A 117 -4.68 3.84 -3.12
N ILE A 118 -4.04 4.22 -2.01
CA ILE A 118 -4.52 3.95 -0.66
C ILE A 118 -4.56 5.25 0.12
N HIS A 119 -5.69 5.53 0.76
CA HIS A 119 -5.81 6.67 1.66
C HIS A 119 -5.53 6.22 3.09
N LEU A 120 -4.38 6.63 3.63
CA LEU A 120 -4.02 6.39 5.01
C LEU A 120 -4.66 7.44 5.90
N ILE A 121 -5.56 6.98 6.77
CA ILE A 121 -6.17 7.77 7.83
C ILE A 121 -5.51 7.33 9.14
N LEU A 122 -5.06 8.30 9.93
CA LEU A 122 -4.45 8.11 11.24
C LEU A 122 -5.20 8.95 12.26
N GLU A 123 -5.46 8.38 13.43
CA GLU A 123 -6.04 9.08 14.57
C GLU A 123 -5.03 9.21 15.72
N GLU A 124 -5.29 10.15 16.63
CA GLU A 124 -4.50 10.26 17.85
C GLU A 124 -4.88 9.11 18.81
N GLY A 125 -3.88 8.40 19.32
CA GLY A 125 -4.10 7.41 20.37
C GLY A 125 -4.48 8.12 21.67
N ILE A 126 -5.59 7.71 22.28
CA ILE A 126 -5.95 8.19 23.62
C ILE A 126 -4.96 7.55 24.60
N ALA A 127 -4.09 8.39 25.18
CA ALA A 127 -3.17 8.01 26.24
C ALA A 127 -3.89 7.77 27.59
#